data_AF-A0A926CVI5-F1
#
_entry.id   AF-A0A926CVI5-F1
#
_cell.length_a   1.000
_cell.length_b   1.000
_cell.length_c   1.000
_cell.angle_alpha   90.00
_cell.angle_beta   90.00
_cell.angle_gamma   90.00
#
_symmetry.space_group_name_H-M   'P 1'
#
loop_
_entity.id
_entity.type
_entity.pdbx_description
1 polymer ?
#
loop_
_entity_poly.entity_id
_entity_poly.type
_entity_poly.pdbx_seq_one_letter_code
_entity_poly.pdbx_strand_id
1 'polypeptide(L)'
;PAPAQGVLAFQCRENDTAIKNILKELHHPDVEETIAVERKILQLFHGGCHMPLGAYCRKENEQFHIWASRAADKISEQRRLYYPSPTTKDLAEQVFKKLNTKAHQTVFITRDIDEQAGYYKLLTAAGYTVSGKSLIYIAPIAIHNIPQADWIFFTSRNGVKYFFEQIKKLPEHIRIAAIGTETAIAVKNYGYLPHFIGNADTTDKFSFIARDQTVLFPQALYARESLTQSIEQYAEVIKMPVYENTALKNISLPQYDYVVFTSPMNADAYLSANNIKETQRIIAIGTTTKNHLMQKGFEKIYVPPLTNLMSVADLICGL
;
A
#
# COMPACT_ATOMS: atom_id res chain seq x y z
N PRO A 1 -11.41 -15.52 -4.47
CA PRO A 1 -12.27 -16.32 -5.38
C PRO A 1 -12.41 -17.73 -4.80
N ALA A 2 -13.42 -18.49 -5.23
CA ALA A 2 -13.42 -19.92 -4.94
C ALA A 2 -12.20 -20.58 -5.60
N PRO A 3 -11.58 -21.61 -4.98
CA PRO A 3 -10.45 -22.32 -5.59
C PRO A 3 -10.80 -22.84 -7.00
N ALA A 4 -9.90 -22.62 -7.96
CA ALA A 4 -10.03 -22.92 -9.39
C ALA A 4 -11.19 -22.20 -10.12
N GLN A 5 -11.69 -21.08 -9.57
CA GLN A 5 -12.76 -20.31 -10.22
C GLN A 5 -12.28 -19.71 -11.55
N GLY A 6 -13.05 -19.96 -12.62
CA GLY A 6 -12.77 -19.45 -13.97
C GLY A 6 -11.89 -20.37 -14.83
N VAL A 7 -11.43 -21.50 -14.28
CA VAL A 7 -10.64 -22.49 -15.02
C VAL A 7 -11.56 -23.32 -15.91
N LEU A 8 -11.16 -23.50 -17.17
CA LEU A 8 -11.79 -24.46 -18.08
C LEU A 8 -11.06 -25.80 -17.98
N ALA A 9 -11.82 -26.87 -17.73
CA ALA A 9 -11.30 -28.22 -17.67
C ALA A 9 -11.94 -29.08 -18.75
N PHE A 10 -11.11 -29.83 -19.48
CA PHE A 10 -11.56 -30.84 -20.42
C PHE A 10 -11.49 -32.21 -19.75
N GLN A 11 -12.52 -33.03 -19.97
CA GLN A 11 -12.57 -34.41 -19.47
C GLN A 11 -12.72 -35.36 -20.66
N CYS A 12 -11.98 -36.46 -20.63
CA CYS A 12 -12.10 -37.55 -21.60
C CYS A 12 -12.04 -38.90 -20.88
N ARG A 13 -12.36 -39.98 -21.60
CA ARG A 13 -12.26 -41.33 -21.05
C ARG A 13 -10.80 -41.70 -20.79
N GLU A 14 -10.53 -42.41 -19.71
CA GLU A 14 -9.16 -42.79 -19.33
C GLU A 14 -8.43 -43.60 -20.40
N ASN A 15 -9.16 -44.36 -21.22
CA ASN A 15 -8.56 -45.21 -22.26
C ASN A 15 -8.57 -44.58 -23.67
N ASP A 16 -9.02 -43.34 -23.83
CA ASP A 16 -9.13 -42.66 -25.14
C ASP A 16 -7.84 -41.88 -25.46
N THR A 17 -6.84 -42.59 -25.97
CA THR A 17 -5.53 -42.02 -26.33
C THR A 17 -5.60 -40.99 -27.45
N ALA A 18 -6.53 -41.14 -28.39
CA ALA A 18 -6.72 -40.19 -29.49
C ALA A 18 -7.14 -38.81 -28.95
N ILE A 19 -8.17 -38.78 -28.10
CA ILE A 19 -8.62 -37.51 -27.47
C ILE A 19 -7.56 -36.95 -26.53
N LYS A 20 -6.87 -37.78 -25.74
CA LYS A 20 -5.80 -37.32 -24.85
C LYS A 20 -4.69 -36.56 -25.59
N ASN A 21 -4.31 -37.01 -26.79
CA ASN A 21 -3.29 -36.32 -27.59
C ASN A 21 -3.76 -34.93 -28.03
N ILE A 22 -5.03 -34.77 -28.44
CA ILE A 22 -5.61 -33.48 -28.79
C ILE A 22 -5.67 -32.56 -27.57
N LEU A 23 -6.17 -33.07 -26.44
CA LEU A 23 -6.29 -32.28 -25.21
C LEU A 23 -4.93 -31.81 -24.68
N LYS A 24 -3.87 -32.58 -24.91
CA LYS A 24 -2.50 -32.20 -24.53
C LYS A 24 -2.03 -30.93 -25.24
N GLU A 25 -2.48 -30.68 -26.47
CA GLU A 25 -2.16 -29.45 -27.22
C GLU A 25 -2.90 -28.22 -26.68
N LEU A 26 -4.08 -28.44 -26.08
CA LEU A 26 -4.89 -27.38 -25.44
C LEU A 26 -4.51 -27.14 -23.98
N HIS A 27 -3.65 -28.00 -23.41
CA HIS A 27 -3.26 -27.96 -22.01
C HIS A 27 -2.30 -26.80 -21.74
N HIS A 28 -2.51 -26.10 -20.64
CA HIS A 28 -1.62 -25.04 -20.19
C HIS A 28 -0.92 -25.45 -18.88
N PRO A 29 0.37 -25.85 -18.91
CA PRO A 29 1.08 -26.36 -17.73
C PRO A 29 1.11 -25.38 -16.56
N ASP A 30 1.33 -24.08 -16.80
CA ASP A 30 1.35 -23.11 -15.69
C ASP A 30 -0.02 -22.98 -15.00
N VAL A 31 -1.13 -23.10 -15.74
CA VAL A 31 -2.47 -23.09 -15.16
C VAL A 31 -2.68 -24.34 -14.31
N GLU A 32 -2.29 -25.51 -14.82
CA GLU A 32 -2.33 -26.77 -14.05
C GLU A 32 -1.58 -26.66 -12.73
N GLU A 33 -0.37 -26.12 -12.76
CA GLU A 33 0.49 -25.96 -11.60
C GLU A 33 -0.13 -25.03 -10.54
N THR A 34 -0.68 -23.88 -10.96
CA THR A 34 -1.32 -22.93 -10.02
C THR A 34 -2.63 -23.47 -9.45
N ILE A 35 -3.46 -24.12 -10.27
CA ILE A 35 -4.76 -24.65 -9.80
C ILE A 35 -4.56 -25.87 -8.90
N ALA A 36 -3.49 -26.64 -9.08
CA ALA A 36 -3.15 -27.75 -8.21
C ALA A 36 -2.95 -27.27 -6.77
N VAL A 37 -2.27 -26.14 -6.58
CA VAL A 37 -2.10 -25.49 -5.26
C VAL A 37 -3.46 -25.09 -4.68
N GLU A 38 -4.29 -24.38 -5.45
CA GLU A 38 -5.61 -23.92 -4.98
C GLU A 38 -6.53 -25.08 -4.58
N ARG A 39 -6.59 -26.13 -5.42
CA ARG A 39 -7.39 -27.33 -5.15
C ARG A 39 -6.84 -28.11 -3.96
N LYS A 40 -5.52 -28.18 -3.79
CA LYS A 40 -4.91 -28.83 -2.64
C LYS A 40 -5.25 -28.10 -1.34
N ILE A 41 -5.26 -26.77 -1.33
CA ILE A 41 -5.72 -25.97 -0.18
C ILE A 41 -7.17 -26.33 0.17
N LEU A 42 -8.07 -26.38 -0.83
CA LEU A 42 -9.46 -26.78 -0.62
C LEU A 42 -9.59 -28.18 0.00
N GLN A 43 -8.84 -29.14 -0.53
CA GLN A 43 -8.80 -30.52 -0.02
C GLN A 43 -8.30 -30.59 1.43
N LEU A 44 -7.24 -29.85 1.77
CA LEU A 44 -6.68 -29.83 3.13
C LEU A 44 -7.67 -29.28 4.17
N PHE A 45 -8.53 -28.34 3.78
CA PHE A 45 -9.61 -27.87 4.65
C PHE A 45 -10.82 -28.80 4.70
N HIS A 46 -10.80 -29.94 3.99
CA HIS A 46 -11.97 -30.80 3.78
C HIS A 46 -13.19 -30.00 3.28
N GLY A 47 -12.94 -28.95 2.50
CA GLY A 47 -13.94 -27.98 2.10
C GLY A 47 -14.77 -28.44 0.91
N GLY A 48 -16.09 -28.29 1.03
CA GLY A 48 -17.02 -28.32 -0.10
C GLY A 48 -17.37 -26.91 -0.60
N CYS A 49 -18.27 -26.80 -1.59
CA CYS A 49 -18.67 -25.53 -2.23
C CYS A 49 -19.24 -24.47 -1.27
N HIS A 50 -19.68 -24.86 -0.07
CA HIS A 50 -20.27 -23.95 0.92
C HIS A 50 -19.26 -23.42 1.95
N MET A 51 -18.02 -23.88 1.92
CA MET A 51 -16.99 -23.39 2.83
C MET A 51 -16.59 -21.97 2.42
N PRO A 52 -16.56 -20.99 3.35
CA PRO A 52 -16.10 -19.63 3.08
C PRO A 52 -14.56 -19.60 3.00
N LEU A 53 -14.03 -20.25 1.97
CA LEU A 53 -12.62 -20.37 1.64
C LEU A 53 -12.39 -19.78 0.25
N GLY A 54 -11.34 -18.99 0.14
CA GLY A 54 -10.80 -18.57 -1.15
C GLY A 54 -9.32 -18.86 -1.24
N ALA A 55 -8.89 -19.28 -2.41
CA ALA A 55 -7.48 -19.45 -2.77
C ALA A 55 -7.30 -18.92 -4.19
N TYR A 56 -6.20 -18.23 -4.43
CA TYR A 56 -5.82 -17.72 -5.74
C TYR A 56 -4.31 -17.75 -5.87
N CYS A 57 -3.82 -18.59 -6.78
CA CYS A 57 -2.40 -18.76 -7.07
C CYS A 57 -2.13 -18.27 -8.49
N ARG A 58 -1.06 -17.49 -8.66
CA ARG A 58 -0.54 -17.11 -9.97
C ARG A 58 0.97 -17.26 -10.00
N LYS A 59 1.52 -17.47 -11.19
CA LYS A 59 2.96 -17.53 -11.44
C LYS A 59 3.36 -16.28 -12.22
N GLU A 60 4.30 -15.50 -11.68
CA GLU A 60 4.86 -14.31 -12.33
C GLU A 60 6.38 -14.28 -12.08
N ASN A 61 7.19 -14.07 -13.12
CA ASN A 61 8.66 -14.02 -13.00
C ASN A 61 9.27 -15.23 -12.25
N GLU A 62 8.86 -16.45 -12.57
CA GLU A 62 9.28 -17.70 -11.90
C GLU A 62 8.95 -17.76 -10.39
N GLN A 63 8.04 -16.92 -9.91
CA GLN A 63 7.58 -16.90 -8.53
C GLN A 63 6.06 -17.15 -8.45
N PHE A 64 5.67 -18.03 -7.53
CA PHE A 64 4.28 -18.25 -7.17
C PHE A 64 3.83 -17.22 -6.15
N HIS A 65 2.67 -16.66 -6.40
CA HIS A 65 2.01 -15.71 -5.53
C HIS A 65 0.67 -16.32 -5.14
N ILE A 66 0.53 -16.70 -3.87
CA ILE A 66 -0.71 -17.25 -3.33
C ILE A 66 -1.38 -16.24 -2.42
N TRP A 67 -2.65 -15.96 -2.68
CA TRP A 67 -3.57 -15.34 -1.74
C TRP A 67 -4.54 -16.39 -1.27
N ALA A 68 -4.76 -16.45 0.04
CA ALA A 68 -5.73 -17.35 0.61
C ALA A 68 -6.49 -16.66 1.73
N SER A 69 -7.77 -16.99 1.86
CA SER A 69 -8.61 -16.44 2.92
C SER A 69 -9.63 -17.46 3.38
N ARG A 70 -9.90 -17.50 4.68
CA ARG A 70 -10.91 -18.35 5.28
C ARG A 70 -11.66 -17.59 6.37
N ALA A 71 -12.96 -17.83 6.47
CA ALA A 71 -13.74 -17.52 7.66
C ALA A 71 -14.26 -18.83 8.29
N ALA A 72 -14.67 -18.80 9.56
CA ALA A 72 -15.34 -19.94 10.18
C ALA A 72 -16.80 -20.04 9.70
N ASP A 73 -17.45 -18.89 9.54
CA ASP A 73 -18.83 -18.73 9.06
C ASP A 73 -18.98 -17.36 8.38
N LYS A 74 -20.21 -16.93 8.07
CA LYS A 74 -20.49 -15.68 7.35
C LYS A 74 -20.28 -14.40 8.18
N ILE A 75 -20.13 -14.53 9.49
CA ILE A 75 -20.12 -13.41 10.46
C ILE A 75 -18.73 -13.29 11.12
N SER A 76 -18.03 -14.41 11.25
CA SER A 76 -16.69 -14.51 11.82
C SER A 76 -15.67 -13.69 11.04
N GLU A 77 -14.69 -13.14 11.77
CA GLU A 77 -13.58 -12.40 11.16
C GLU A 77 -12.80 -13.27 10.17
N GLN A 78 -12.53 -12.68 9.01
CA GLN A 78 -11.79 -13.33 7.95
C GLN A 78 -10.31 -13.39 8.33
N ARG A 79 -9.73 -14.59 8.23
CA ARG A 79 -8.28 -14.77 8.16
C ARG A 79 -7.87 -14.77 6.71
N ARG A 80 -6.79 -14.07 6.39
CA ARG A 80 -6.24 -14.01 5.05
C ARG A 80 -4.75 -13.74 5.06
N LEU A 81 -4.10 -14.16 3.99
CA LEU A 81 -2.67 -14.03 3.81
C LEU A 81 -2.32 -13.87 2.33
N TYR A 82 -1.10 -13.38 2.12
CA TYR A 82 -0.36 -13.40 0.87
C TYR A 82 1.00 -14.02 1.13
N TYR A 83 1.38 -15.02 0.35
CA TYR A 83 2.67 -15.68 0.48
C TYR A 83 3.35 -15.82 -0.89
N PRO A 84 4.54 -15.23 -1.09
CA PRO A 84 5.35 -15.46 -2.26
C PRO A 84 6.24 -16.70 -2.07
N SER A 85 6.31 -17.58 -3.07
CA SER A 85 7.12 -18.81 -3.02
C SER A 85 7.80 -19.09 -4.36
N PRO A 86 9.08 -19.51 -4.40
CA PRO A 86 9.73 -19.92 -5.64
C PRO A 86 9.29 -21.31 -6.14
N THR A 87 8.46 -22.01 -5.37
CA THR A 87 8.01 -23.38 -5.69
C THR A 87 6.60 -23.65 -5.19
N THR A 88 5.90 -24.58 -5.84
CA THR A 88 4.63 -25.13 -5.38
C THR A 88 4.79 -26.23 -4.33
N LYS A 89 6.02 -26.74 -4.13
CA LYS A 89 6.29 -27.77 -3.14
C LYS A 89 5.91 -27.30 -1.72
N ASP A 90 5.05 -28.07 -1.07
CA ASP A 90 4.50 -27.81 0.28
C ASP A 90 3.74 -26.48 0.42
N LEU A 91 3.48 -25.77 -0.68
CA LEU A 91 2.91 -24.42 -0.67
C LEU A 91 1.49 -24.43 -0.08
N ALA A 92 0.67 -25.40 -0.48
CA ALA A 92 -0.69 -25.55 0.01
C ALA A 92 -0.73 -25.89 1.52
N GLU A 93 0.17 -26.77 1.96
CA GLU A 93 0.32 -27.18 3.36
C GLU A 93 0.76 -26.00 4.24
N GLN A 94 1.69 -25.17 3.76
CA GLN A 94 2.12 -23.96 4.46
C GLN A 94 0.97 -22.96 4.62
N VAL A 95 0.21 -22.74 3.55
CA VAL A 95 -0.98 -21.86 3.57
C VAL A 95 -2.03 -22.39 4.55
N PHE A 96 -2.31 -23.69 4.49
CA PHE A 96 -3.24 -24.35 5.42
C PHE A 96 -2.81 -24.17 6.88
N LYS A 97 -1.52 -24.41 7.17
CA LYS A 97 -0.96 -24.23 8.53
C LYS A 97 -1.11 -22.78 8.99
N LYS A 98 -0.74 -21.80 8.16
CA LYS A 98 -0.78 -20.37 8.52
C LYS A 98 -2.19 -19.86 8.78
N LEU A 99 -3.17 -20.27 7.97
CA LEU A 99 -4.57 -19.91 8.21
C LEU A 99 -5.15 -20.53 9.50
N ASN A 100 -4.68 -21.71 9.92
CA ASN A 100 -5.15 -22.39 11.13
C ASN A 100 -4.40 -22.03 12.42
N THR A 101 -3.20 -21.46 12.32
CA THR A 101 -2.37 -21.17 13.50
C THR A 101 -2.59 -19.74 13.97
N LYS A 102 -2.49 -19.48 15.28
CA LYS A 102 -2.35 -18.11 15.79
C LYS A 102 -0.87 -17.78 15.92
N ALA A 103 -0.49 -16.60 15.45
CA ALA A 103 0.81 -16.03 15.73
C ALA A 103 0.90 -15.59 17.20
N HIS A 104 2.13 -15.35 17.65
CA HIS A 104 2.44 -14.72 18.94
C HIS A 104 3.52 -13.64 18.77
N GLN A 105 3.76 -13.24 17.52
CA GLN A 105 4.81 -12.32 17.11
C GLN A 105 4.33 -10.88 17.21
N THR A 106 5.29 -9.98 17.36
CA THR A 106 5.08 -8.56 17.56
C THR A 106 5.34 -7.79 16.26
N VAL A 107 4.47 -6.84 15.94
CA VAL A 107 4.54 -6.01 14.73
C VAL A 107 4.60 -4.54 15.14
N PHE A 108 5.63 -3.83 14.68
CA PHE A 108 5.70 -2.39 14.78
C PHE A 108 5.49 -1.73 13.43
N ILE A 109 4.56 -0.79 13.35
CA ILE A 109 4.30 0.01 12.15
C ILE A 109 4.76 1.44 12.41
N THR A 110 5.59 1.98 11.53
CA THR A 110 6.08 3.39 11.58
C THR A 110 5.00 4.40 11.16
N ARG A 111 3.80 4.26 11.73
CA ARG A 111 2.63 5.12 11.55
C ARG A 111 1.72 4.94 12.76
N ASP A 112 0.97 5.98 13.09
CA ASP A 112 -0.08 5.88 14.12
C ASP A 112 -1.12 4.83 13.70
N ILE A 113 -1.59 4.06 14.69
CA ILE A 113 -2.52 2.95 14.48
C ILE A 113 -3.96 3.44 14.58
N ASP A 114 -4.77 3.05 13.60
CA ASP A 114 -6.21 3.05 13.71
C ASP A 114 -6.68 1.63 14.00
N GLU A 115 -7.14 1.38 15.22
CA GLU A 115 -7.61 0.06 15.65
C GLU A 115 -8.89 -0.39 14.92
N GLN A 116 -9.61 0.55 14.29
CA GLN A 116 -10.78 0.22 13.47
C GLN A 116 -10.42 -0.22 12.06
N ALA A 117 -9.18 0.02 11.63
CA ALA A 117 -8.72 -0.30 10.29
C ALA A 117 -8.65 -1.82 10.05
N GLY A 118 -9.01 -2.24 8.85
CA GLY A 118 -9.07 -3.66 8.48
C GLY A 118 -7.74 -4.42 8.63
N TYR A 119 -6.61 -3.76 8.38
CA TYR A 119 -5.28 -4.38 8.54
C TYR A 119 -4.96 -4.71 10.01
N TYR A 120 -5.39 -3.84 10.94
CA TYR A 120 -5.14 -4.02 12.36
C TYR A 120 -5.95 -5.21 12.87
N LYS A 121 -7.26 -5.21 12.58
CA LYS A 121 -8.17 -6.32 12.91
C LYS A 121 -7.69 -7.65 12.32
N LEU A 122 -7.21 -7.65 11.09
CA LEU A 122 -6.65 -8.86 10.46
C LEU A 122 -5.44 -9.42 11.22
N LEU A 123 -4.46 -8.57 11.56
CA LEU A 123 -3.27 -8.99 12.28
C LEU A 123 -3.60 -9.47 13.70
N THR A 124 -4.44 -8.76 14.43
CA THR A 124 -4.81 -9.15 15.80
C THR A 124 -5.66 -10.43 15.81
N ALA A 125 -6.58 -10.62 14.86
CA ALA A 125 -7.33 -11.87 14.68
C ALA A 125 -6.43 -13.07 14.35
N ALA A 126 -5.33 -12.81 13.63
CA ALA A 126 -4.28 -13.79 13.36
C ALA A 126 -3.35 -14.05 14.57
N GLY A 127 -3.43 -13.25 15.64
CA GLY A 127 -2.70 -13.43 16.89
C GLY A 127 -1.45 -12.54 17.06
N TYR A 128 -1.21 -11.61 16.15
CA TYR A 128 -0.09 -10.68 16.28
C TYR A 128 -0.39 -9.58 17.31
N THR A 129 0.62 -9.18 18.07
CA THR A 129 0.57 -7.96 18.89
C THR A 129 1.03 -6.80 18.03
N VAL A 130 0.12 -5.88 17.70
CA VAL A 130 0.41 -4.76 16.79
C VAL A 130 0.53 -3.47 17.58
N SER A 131 1.59 -2.72 17.33
CA SER A 131 1.75 -1.35 17.81
C SER A 131 2.30 -0.48 16.69
N GLY A 132 2.15 0.83 16.83
CA GLY A 132 2.69 1.75 15.85
C GLY A 132 2.69 3.18 16.33
N LYS A 133 3.61 3.95 15.79
CA LYS A 133 3.78 5.37 16.08
C LYS A 133 4.38 6.04 14.86
N SER A 134 3.83 7.19 14.46
CA SER A 134 4.50 8.05 13.47
C SER A 134 5.84 8.51 14.03
N LEU A 135 6.92 8.25 13.29
CA LEU A 135 8.25 8.74 13.64
C LEU A 135 8.57 10.08 12.97
N ILE A 136 7.57 10.69 12.33
CA ILE A 136 7.65 12.01 11.71
C ILE A 136 6.79 12.97 12.51
N TYR A 137 7.38 14.09 12.89
CA TYR A 137 6.68 15.26 13.39
C TYR A 137 6.45 16.24 12.25
N ILE A 138 5.25 16.82 12.19
CA ILE A 138 4.90 17.80 11.17
C ILE A 138 4.68 19.14 11.86
N ALA A 139 5.55 20.10 11.55
CA ALA A 139 5.52 21.45 12.11
C ALA A 139 4.89 22.43 11.10
N PRO A 140 3.95 23.29 11.52
CA PRO A 140 3.47 24.37 10.65
C PRO A 140 4.58 25.39 10.39
N ILE A 141 4.63 25.94 9.18
CA ILE A 141 5.46 27.10 8.83
C ILE A 141 4.55 28.32 8.76
N ALA A 142 4.95 29.40 9.43
CA ALA A 142 4.16 30.63 9.51
C ALA A 142 3.96 31.26 8.12
N ILE A 143 2.71 31.58 7.79
CA ILE A 143 2.35 32.32 6.58
C ILE A 143 2.16 33.79 6.97
N HIS A 144 3.04 34.66 6.47
CA HIS A 144 2.95 36.10 6.75
C HIS A 144 2.04 36.83 5.76
N ASN A 145 2.14 36.48 4.48
CA ASN A 145 1.34 37.04 3.41
C ASN A 145 1.13 35.99 2.33
N ILE A 146 -0.03 36.05 1.67
CA ILE A 146 -0.30 35.24 0.47
C ILE A 146 0.25 36.03 -0.72
N PRO A 147 1.17 35.45 -1.52
CA PRO A 147 1.61 36.07 -2.77
C PRO A 147 0.42 36.30 -3.71
N GLN A 148 0.50 37.31 -4.58
CA GLN A 148 -0.48 37.42 -5.66
C GLN A 148 -0.35 36.22 -6.60
N ALA A 149 -1.47 35.55 -6.86
CA ALA A 149 -1.54 34.39 -7.72
C ALA A 149 -2.96 34.24 -8.26
N ASP A 150 -3.09 33.69 -9.47
CA ASP A 150 -4.38 33.36 -10.07
C ASP A 150 -4.94 32.04 -9.55
N TRP A 151 -4.04 31.14 -9.13
CA TRP A 151 -4.34 29.80 -8.66
C TRP A 151 -3.64 29.46 -7.36
N ILE A 152 -4.31 28.67 -6.53
CA ILE A 152 -3.67 27.87 -5.48
C ILE A 152 -3.80 26.40 -5.87
N PHE A 153 -2.68 25.69 -5.95
CA PHE A 153 -2.67 24.28 -6.30
C PHE A 153 -2.19 23.42 -5.12
N PHE A 154 -3.12 22.70 -4.51
CA PHE A 154 -2.84 21.76 -3.43
C PHE A 154 -2.54 20.35 -3.96
N THR A 155 -1.40 19.81 -3.55
CA THR A 155 -0.97 18.45 -3.91
C THR A 155 -1.09 17.46 -2.76
N SER A 156 -1.38 17.94 -1.54
CA SER A 156 -1.55 17.10 -0.36
C SER A 156 -2.58 17.66 0.62
N ARG A 157 -3.24 16.76 1.36
CA ARG A 157 -4.14 17.12 2.48
C ARG A 157 -3.46 17.96 3.55
N ASN A 158 -2.18 17.72 3.82
CA ASN A 158 -1.41 18.51 4.78
C ASN A 158 -1.18 19.94 4.28
N GLY A 159 -0.87 20.12 2.99
CA GLY A 159 -0.76 21.45 2.39
C GLY A 159 -2.05 22.26 2.56
N VAL A 160 -3.21 21.62 2.34
CA VAL A 160 -4.52 22.23 2.59
C VAL A 160 -4.68 22.62 4.06
N LYS A 161 -4.49 21.65 4.97
CA LYS A 161 -4.67 21.84 6.42
C LYS A 161 -3.84 23.02 6.94
N TYR A 162 -2.52 22.97 6.76
CA TYR A 162 -1.61 23.95 7.35
C TYR A 162 -1.69 25.33 6.68
N PHE A 163 -2.18 25.40 5.44
CA PHE A 163 -2.52 26.66 4.79
C PHE A 163 -3.78 27.29 5.40
N PHE A 164 -4.91 26.56 5.42
CA PHE A 164 -6.20 27.12 5.86
C PHE A 164 -6.33 27.27 7.38
N GLU A 165 -5.52 26.58 8.18
CA GLU A 165 -5.41 26.87 9.63
C GLU A 165 -4.91 28.29 9.91
N GLN A 166 -4.14 28.87 8.99
CA GLN A 166 -3.59 30.22 9.11
C GLN A 166 -4.38 31.25 8.27
N ILE A 167 -4.94 30.82 7.14
CA ILE A 167 -5.67 31.67 6.21
C ILE A 167 -7.17 31.38 6.24
N LYS A 168 -7.94 32.29 6.84
CA LYS A 168 -9.40 32.12 7.00
C LYS A 168 -10.21 32.49 5.76
N LYS A 169 -9.74 33.47 4.98
CA LYS A 169 -10.44 33.97 3.79
C LYS A 169 -9.46 34.14 2.64
N LEU A 170 -9.79 33.55 1.49
CA LEU A 170 -9.07 33.76 0.24
C LEU A 170 -9.58 35.01 -0.50
N PRO A 171 -8.71 35.69 -1.26
CA PRO A 171 -9.16 36.68 -2.23
C PRO A 171 -10.11 36.05 -3.27
N GLU A 172 -11.17 36.79 -3.64
CA GLU A 172 -12.28 36.26 -4.46
C GLU A 172 -11.87 35.83 -5.88
N HIS A 173 -10.78 36.38 -6.41
CA HIS A 173 -10.30 36.05 -7.75
C HIS A 173 -9.50 34.74 -7.81
N ILE A 174 -9.02 34.23 -6.68
CA ILE A 174 -8.14 33.05 -6.64
C ILE A 174 -8.94 31.79 -6.93
N ARG A 175 -8.49 31.03 -7.93
CA ARG A 175 -9.02 29.69 -8.23
C ARG A 175 -8.22 28.62 -7.49
N ILE A 176 -8.86 27.47 -7.25
CA ILE A 176 -8.25 26.38 -6.49
C ILE A 176 -8.15 25.13 -7.34
N ALA A 177 -6.98 24.51 -7.36
CA ALA A 177 -6.73 23.21 -7.93
C ALA A 177 -6.32 22.22 -6.83
N ALA A 178 -6.70 20.95 -6.99
CA ALA A 178 -6.35 19.88 -6.06
C ALA A 178 -5.93 18.61 -6.80
N ILE A 179 -4.83 17.97 -6.37
CA ILE A 179 -4.46 16.63 -6.83
C ILE A 179 -5.05 15.58 -5.89
N GLY A 180 -5.92 14.72 -6.45
CA GLY A 180 -6.53 13.59 -5.80
C GLY A 180 -7.80 13.93 -5.03
N THR A 181 -8.71 12.96 -4.98
CA THR A 181 -10.01 13.08 -4.31
C THR A 181 -9.88 13.45 -2.83
N GLU A 182 -8.89 12.88 -2.13
CA GLU A 182 -8.67 13.18 -0.71
C GLU A 182 -8.29 14.64 -0.47
N THR A 183 -7.43 15.20 -1.32
CA THR A 183 -7.03 16.61 -1.25
C THR A 183 -8.22 17.53 -1.56
N ALA A 184 -9.01 17.19 -2.59
CA ALA A 184 -10.21 17.94 -2.93
C ALA A 184 -11.26 17.92 -1.80
N ILE A 185 -11.47 16.77 -1.15
CA ILE A 185 -12.32 16.67 0.04
C ILE A 185 -11.79 17.55 1.18
N ALA A 186 -10.47 17.56 1.41
CA ALA A 186 -9.87 18.42 2.42
C ALA A 186 -10.15 19.90 2.14
N VAL A 187 -10.01 20.36 0.88
CA VAL A 187 -10.36 21.74 0.49
C VAL A 187 -11.83 22.03 0.78
N LYS A 188 -12.73 21.10 0.45
CA LYS A 188 -14.17 21.20 0.72
C LYS A 188 -14.49 21.35 2.19
N ASN A 189 -13.77 20.66 3.07
CA ASN A 189 -13.97 20.76 4.52
C ASN A 189 -13.64 22.15 5.08
N TYR A 190 -12.85 22.96 4.37
CA TYR A 190 -12.59 24.36 4.69
C TYR A 190 -13.53 25.35 3.99
N GLY A 191 -14.60 24.86 3.34
CA GLY A 191 -15.65 25.68 2.74
C GLY A 191 -15.39 26.14 1.31
N TYR A 192 -14.35 25.61 0.64
CA TYR A 192 -14.01 25.97 -0.74
C TYR A 192 -14.25 24.80 -1.70
N LEU A 193 -14.56 25.10 -2.95
CA LEU A 193 -14.66 24.09 -4.01
C LEU A 193 -13.47 24.22 -4.97
N PRO A 194 -12.71 23.14 -5.22
CA PRO A 194 -11.71 23.15 -6.28
C PRO A 194 -12.38 23.41 -7.63
N HIS A 195 -11.80 24.33 -8.39
CA HIS A 195 -12.14 24.60 -9.80
C HIS A 195 -11.50 23.57 -10.73
N PHE A 196 -10.45 22.89 -10.25
CA PHE A 196 -9.81 21.78 -10.94
C PHE A 196 -9.50 20.65 -9.95
N ILE A 197 -9.86 19.41 -10.30
CA ILE A 197 -9.48 18.22 -9.55
C ILE A 197 -8.76 17.28 -10.52
N GLY A 198 -7.47 17.05 -10.27
CA GLY A 198 -6.62 16.20 -11.08
C GLY A 198 -6.15 14.95 -10.37
N ASN A 199 -5.45 14.10 -11.10
CA ASN A 199 -4.57 13.03 -10.64
C ASN A 199 -3.17 13.20 -11.29
N ALA A 200 -2.27 12.25 -11.05
CA ALA A 200 -0.90 12.27 -11.60
C ALA A 200 -0.85 12.36 -13.14
N ASP A 201 -1.86 11.84 -13.85
CA ASP A 201 -1.91 11.79 -15.31
C ASP A 201 -2.55 13.05 -15.93
N THR A 202 -3.05 13.97 -15.10
CA THR A 202 -3.77 15.18 -15.55
C THR A 202 -2.99 16.47 -15.31
N THR A 203 -1.74 16.38 -14.83
CA THR A 203 -0.89 17.55 -14.61
C THR A 203 -0.73 18.37 -15.88
N ASP A 204 -0.56 17.71 -17.03
CA ASP A 204 -0.36 18.39 -18.31
C ASP A 204 -1.60 19.21 -18.71
N LYS A 205 -2.81 18.68 -18.44
CA LYS A 205 -4.06 19.41 -18.68
C LYS A 205 -4.12 20.68 -17.82
N PHE A 206 -3.70 20.59 -16.56
CA PHE A 206 -3.63 21.76 -15.70
C PHE A 206 -2.59 22.77 -16.20
N SER A 207 -1.42 22.31 -16.65
CA SER A 207 -0.39 23.19 -17.21
C SER A 207 -0.93 24.05 -18.36
N PHE A 208 -1.80 23.51 -19.22
CA PHE A 208 -2.48 24.31 -20.26
C PHE A 208 -3.52 25.29 -19.70
N ILE A 209 -4.27 24.89 -18.67
CA ILE A 209 -5.27 25.76 -18.01
C ILE A 209 -4.61 26.96 -17.33
N ALA A 210 -3.45 26.72 -16.70
CA ALA A 210 -2.69 27.71 -15.96
C ALA A 210 -1.68 28.49 -16.84
N ARG A 211 -1.72 28.30 -18.16
CA ARG A 211 -0.77 28.95 -19.08
C ARG A 211 -0.81 30.47 -18.90
N ASP A 212 0.38 31.07 -18.79
CA ASP A 212 0.61 32.51 -18.59
C ASP A 212 -0.02 33.07 -17.30
N GLN A 213 -0.31 32.21 -16.32
CA GLN A 213 -0.87 32.57 -15.01
C GLN A 213 0.12 32.28 -13.89
N THR A 214 -0.14 32.85 -12.71
CA THR A 214 0.66 32.59 -11.51
C THR A 214 -0.02 31.53 -10.63
N VAL A 215 0.71 30.48 -10.27
CA VAL A 215 0.23 29.33 -9.49
C VAL A 215 1.00 29.22 -8.17
N LEU A 216 0.30 29.41 -7.06
CA LEU A 216 0.82 29.22 -5.71
C LEU A 216 0.70 27.76 -5.28
N PHE A 217 1.78 27.17 -4.77
CA PHE A 217 1.82 25.81 -4.23
C PHE A 217 2.09 25.83 -2.72
N PRO A 218 1.05 25.75 -1.87
CA PRO A 218 1.19 25.47 -0.45
C PRO A 218 1.63 24.02 -0.24
N GLN A 219 2.87 23.83 0.20
CA GLN A 219 3.48 22.49 0.26
C GLN A 219 4.46 22.30 1.42
N ALA A 220 5.04 21.10 1.52
CA ALA A 220 6.14 20.84 2.44
C ALA A 220 7.38 21.67 2.06
N LEU A 221 8.18 22.09 3.05
CA LEU A 221 9.47 22.77 2.83
C LEU A 221 10.37 22.02 1.84
N TYR A 222 10.41 20.68 1.94
CA TYR A 222 11.16 19.80 1.05
C TYR A 222 10.22 18.90 0.23
N ALA A 223 9.42 19.52 -0.66
CA ALA A 223 8.52 18.81 -1.57
C ALA A 223 9.27 18.23 -2.79
N ARG A 224 8.68 17.21 -3.44
CA ARG A 224 9.21 16.68 -4.71
C ARG A 224 8.93 17.66 -5.84
N GLU A 225 9.95 17.95 -6.65
CA GLU A 225 9.85 18.93 -7.75
C GLU A 225 9.10 18.42 -8.98
N SER A 226 8.91 17.11 -9.13
CA SER A 226 8.37 16.50 -10.36
C SER A 226 7.01 17.04 -10.79
N LEU A 227 6.17 17.49 -9.83
CA LEU A 227 4.85 18.04 -10.12
C LEU A 227 4.89 19.52 -10.49
N THR A 228 5.86 20.29 -9.97
CA THR A 228 5.97 21.72 -10.29
C THR A 228 6.69 21.93 -11.62
N GLN A 229 7.66 21.07 -11.95
CA GLN A 229 8.47 21.18 -13.18
C GLN A 229 7.64 21.19 -14.47
N SER A 230 6.56 20.42 -14.56
CA SER A 230 5.70 20.40 -15.76
C SER A 230 4.80 21.64 -15.89
N ILE A 231 4.58 22.36 -14.79
CA ILE A 231 3.74 23.56 -14.73
C ILE A 231 4.59 24.80 -14.92
N GLU A 232 5.81 24.81 -14.36
CA GLU A 232 6.85 25.84 -14.56
C GLU A 232 7.18 26.11 -16.04
N GLN A 233 6.91 25.14 -16.93
CA GLN A 233 7.08 25.31 -18.39
C GLN A 233 6.03 26.23 -19.03
N TYR A 234 4.89 26.45 -18.39
CA TYR A 234 3.75 27.18 -18.97
C TYR A 234 3.20 28.29 -18.08
N ALA A 235 3.53 28.28 -16.79
CA ALA A 235 2.98 29.18 -15.78
C ALA A 235 4.07 29.63 -14.82
N GLU A 236 3.90 30.81 -14.21
CA GLU A 236 4.75 31.23 -13.10
C GLU A 236 4.38 30.42 -11.85
N VAL A 237 5.37 29.79 -11.22
CA VAL A 237 5.14 28.93 -10.04
C VAL A 237 5.74 29.57 -8.79
N ILE A 238 4.90 29.81 -7.79
CA ILE A 238 5.31 30.28 -6.47
C ILE A 238 5.20 29.10 -5.49
N LYS A 239 6.35 28.61 -5.04
CA LYS A 239 6.42 27.56 -4.01
C LYS A 239 6.32 28.20 -2.62
N MET A 240 5.31 27.82 -1.83
CA MET A 240 5.11 28.35 -0.48
C MET A 240 5.14 27.22 0.55
N PRO A 241 6.24 27.06 1.29
CA PRO A 241 6.30 26.14 2.42
C PRO A 241 5.26 26.52 3.48
N VAL A 242 4.36 25.59 3.81
CA VAL A 242 3.36 25.77 4.88
C VAL A 242 3.51 24.75 6.00
N TYR A 243 4.34 23.73 5.80
CA TYR A 243 4.74 22.81 6.84
C TYR A 243 6.11 22.20 6.57
N GLU A 244 6.74 21.68 7.61
CA GLU A 244 7.97 20.89 7.53
C GLU A 244 7.74 19.50 8.13
N ASN A 245 8.28 18.47 7.49
CA ASN A 245 8.35 17.13 8.05
C ASN A 245 9.72 16.93 8.70
N THR A 246 9.74 16.64 9.98
CA THR A 246 10.96 16.41 10.75
C THR A 246 10.96 14.99 11.29
N ALA A 247 12.00 14.22 10.96
CA ALA A 247 12.22 12.92 11.57
C ALA A 247 12.46 13.09 13.08
N LEU A 248 11.68 12.39 13.89
CA LEU A 248 11.91 12.32 15.33
C LEU A 248 13.25 11.61 15.57
N LYS A 249 14.07 12.18 16.46
CA LYS A 249 15.37 11.63 16.87
C LYS A 249 15.25 11.00 18.25
N ASN A 250 16.13 10.06 18.55
CA ASN A 250 16.28 9.44 19.88
C ASN A 250 15.01 8.72 20.39
N ILE A 251 14.17 8.22 19.49
CA ILE A 251 13.02 7.38 19.87
C ILE A 251 13.49 5.94 19.99
N SER A 252 13.85 5.53 21.21
CA SER A 252 14.16 4.13 21.51
C SER A 252 12.87 3.32 21.57
N LEU A 253 12.80 2.25 20.80
CA LEU A 253 11.67 1.32 20.75
C LEU A 253 12.12 -0.06 21.24
N PRO A 254 11.18 -0.87 21.78
CA PRO A 254 11.48 -2.26 22.07
C PRO A 254 11.76 -3.04 20.78
N GLN A 255 12.28 -4.25 20.93
CA GLN A 255 12.52 -5.16 19.81
C GLN A 255 11.21 -5.81 19.36
N TYR A 256 10.97 -5.84 18.05
CA TYR A 256 9.78 -6.41 17.43
C TYR A 256 10.14 -7.48 16.41
N ASP A 257 9.32 -8.51 16.22
CA ASP A 257 9.57 -9.54 15.21
C ASP A 257 9.45 -8.99 13.78
N TYR A 258 8.54 -8.04 13.58
CA TYR A 258 8.32 -7.35 12.31
C TYR A 258 8.41 -5.84 12.50
N VAL A 259 9.13 -5.17 11.60
CA VAL A 259 9.17 -3.70 11.52
C VAL A 259 8.72 -3.27 10.13
N VAL A 260 7.61 -2.52 10.09
CA VAL A 260 6.99 -2.01 8.87
C VAL A 260 7.36 -0.55 8.64
N PHE A 261 8.11 -0.29 7.58
CA PHE A 261 8.48 1.04 7.12
C PHE A 261 7.49 1.58 6.09
N THR A 262 6.79 2.65 6.46
CA THR A 262 5.76 3.28 5.62
C THR A 262 6.32 4.39 4.72
N SER A 263 7.58 4.80 4.92
CA SER A 263 8.29 5.76 4.08
C SER A 263 9.81 5.69 4.32
N PRO A 264 10.64 6.22 3.39
CA PRO A 264 12.09 6.38 3.61
C PRO A 264 12.43 7.19 4.87
N MET A 265 11.72 8.30 5.10
CA MET A 265 11.96 9.17 6.25
C MET A 265 11.64 8.49 7.59
N ASN A 266 10.59 7.65 7.63
CA ASN A 266 10.29 6.82 8.79
C ASN A 266 11.38 5.77 9.04
N ALA A 267 11.99 5.22 7.98
CA ALA A 267 13.12 4.32 8.11
C ALA A 267 14.34 5.02 8.70
N ASP A 268 14.69 6.22 8.21
CA ASP A 268 15.78 7.01 8.76
C ASP A 268 15.54 7.38 10.23
N ALA A 269 14.32 7.81 10.58
CA ALA A 269 13.94 8.15 11.94
C ALA A 269 14.11 6.95 12.89
N TYR A 270 13.63 5.77 12.49
CA TYR A 270 13.79 4.53 13.26
C TYR A 270 15.26 4.15 13.43
N LEU A 271 16.02 4.10 12.34
CA LEU A 271 17.42 3.66 12.31
C LEU A 271 18.37 4.64 13.01
N SER A 272 17.94 5.89 13.26
CA SER A 272 18.74 6.87 14.01
C SER A 272 18.96 6.48 15.48
N ALA A 273 18.08 5.65 16.05
CA ALA A 273 18.08 5.29 17.48
C ALA A 273 17.85 3.80 17.74
N ASN A 274 17.60 2.99 16.70
CA ASN A 274 17.26 1.58 16.82
C ASN A 274 18.07 0.74 15.84
N ASN A 275 18.60 -0.39 16.32
CA ASN A 275 19.26 -1.39 15.50
C ASN A 275 18.29 -2.52 15.14
N ILE A 276 18.35 -2.98 13.90
CA ILE A 276 17.58 -4.13 13.42
C ILE A 276 18.43 -5.39 13.54
N LYS A 277 17.97 -6.37 14.30
CA LYS A 277 18.62 -7.69 14.44
C LYS A 277 18.32 -8.57 13.23
N GLU A 278 19.21 -9.54 12.96
CA GLU A 278 19.03 -10.51 11.87
C GLU A 278 17.74 -11.36 11.99
N THR A 279 17.24 -11.53 13.21
CA THR A 279 16.00 -12.27 13.47
C THR A 279 14.73 -11.47 13.14
N GLN A 280 14.84 -10.13 13.03
CA GLN A 280 13.70 -9.27 12.71
C GLN A 280 13.44 -9.27 11.21
N ARG A 281 12.16 -9.24 10.83
CA ARG A 281 11.73 -9.14 9.44
C ARG A 281 11.42 -7.69 9.10
N ILE A 282 12.10 -7.18 8.07
CA ILE A 282 11.92 -5.82 7.57
C ILE A 282 10.86 -5.84 6.47
N ILE A 283 9.82 -5.01 6.63
CA ILE A 283 8.79 -4.84 5.60
C ILE A 283 8.80 -3.40 5.11
N ALA A 284 9.01 -3.22 3.82
CA ALA A 284 8.82 -1.92 3.17
C ALA A 284 7.43 -1.88 2.53
N ILE A 285 6.66 -0.82 2.79
CA ILE A 285 5.29 -0.70 2.22
C ILE A 285 5.29 -0.66 0.68
N GLY A 286 6.39 -0.24 0.06
CA GLY A 286 6.53 -0.13 -1.39
C GLY A 286 7.98 0.03 -1.84
N THR A 287 8.17 0.09 -3.15
CA THR A 287 9.48 0.05 -3.82
C THR A 287 10.40 1.21 -3.42
N THR A 288 9.89 2.43 -3.28
CA THR A 288 10.71 3.58 -2.84
C THR A 288 11.34 3.33 -1.47
N THR A 289 10.56 2.82 -0.51
CA THR A 289 11.06 2.51 0.84
C THR A 289 12.00 1.31 0.82
N LYS A 290 11.74 0.29 0.00
CA LYS A 290 12.65 -0.85 -0.20
C LYS A 290 14.02 -0.38 -0.68
N ASN A 291 14.05 0.41 -1.76
CA ASN A 291 15.29 0.89 -2.35
C ASN A 291 16.11 1.74 -1.35
N HIS A 292 15.43 2.57 -0.56
CA HIS A 292 16.07 3.33 0.53
C HIS A 292 16.72 2.42 1.57
N LEU A 293 16.00 1.38 2.04
CA LEU A 293 16.55 0.42 3.00
C LEU A 293 17.72 -0.40 2.41
N MET A 294 17.69 -0.73 1.12
CA MET A 294 18.81 -1.38 0.44
C MET A 294 20.06 -0.49 0.43
N GLN A 295 19.90 0.82 0.18
CA GLN A 295 21.01 1.79 0.26
C GLN A 295 21.60 1.89 1.68
N LYS A 296 20.82 1.55 2.72
CA LYS A 296 21.28 1.45 4.11
C LYS A 296 21.93 0.10 4.46
N GLY A 297 22.06 -0.81 3.49
CA GLY A 297 22.73 -2.11 3.66
C GLY A 297 21.80 -3.27 4.02
N PHE A 298 20.48 -3.10 3.99
CA PHE A 298 19.54 -4.20 4.24
C PHE A 298 19.22 -4.98 2.96
N GLU A 299 19.45 -6.29 2.97
CA GLU A 299 19.17 -7.16 1.82
C GLU A 299 17.82 -7.87 1.92
N LYS A 300 17.51 -8.41 3.11
CA LYS A 300 16.29 -9.20 3.36
C LYS A 300 15.10 -8.30 3.70
N ILE A 301 14.53 -7.67 2.67
CA ILE A 301 13.37 -6.77 2.77
C ILE A 301 12.17 -7.37 2.04
N TYR A 302 11.07 -7.55 2.76
CA TYR A 302 9.81 -8.02 2.19
C TYR A 302 8.96 -6.83 1.72
N VAL A 303 8.30 -6.99 0.58
CA VAL A 303 7.43 -5.96 -0.01
C VAL A 303 6.10 -6.58 -0.39
N PRO A 304 4.97 -5.97 0.01
CA PRO A 304 3.65 -6.45 -0.38
C PRO A 304 3.36 -6.18 -1.87
N PRO A 305 2.44 -6.91 -2.49
CA PRO A 305 2.07 -6.72 -3.89
C PRO A 305 1.40 -5.36 -4.15
N LEU A 306 0.73 -4.78 -3.15
CA LEU A 306 0.12 -3.46 -3.22
C LEU A 306 0.68 -2.53 -2.14
N THR A 307 0.86 -1.25 -2.46
CA THR A 307 1.40 -0.24 -1.53
C THR A 307 0.33 0.27 -0.56
N ASN A 308 -0.18 -0.61 0.30
CA ASN A 308 -1.11 -0.27 1.36
C ASN A 308 -0.96 -1.21 2.58
N LEU A 309 -1.46 -0.79 3.74
CA LEU A 309 -1.30 -1.55 4.99
C LEU A 309 -2.08 -2.86 5.01
N MET A 310 -3.17 -2.97 4.24
CA MET A 310 -3.91 -4.24 4.14
C MET A 310 -3.06 -5.31 3.45
N SER A 311 -2.36 -4.95 2.38
CA SER A 311 -1.45 -5.85 1.67
C SER A 311 -0.21 -6.17 2.49
N VAL A 312 0.24 -5.26 3.36
CA VAL A 312 1.28 -5.53 4.37
C VAL A 312 0.79 -6.59 5.37
N ALA A 313 -0.43 -6.47 5.88
CA ALA A 313 -1.00 -7.42 6.83
C ALA A 313 -1.14 -8.82 6.19
N ASP A 314 -1.65 -8.89 4.95
CA ASP A 314 -1.70 -10.13 4.17
C ASP A 314 -0.31 -10.78 4.08
N LEU A 315 0.72 -10.00 3.76
CA LEU A 315 2.10 -10.47 3.68
C LEU A 315 2.63 -10.98 5.02
N ILE A 316 2.43 -10.23 6.12
CA ILE A 316 2.87 -10.65 7.47
C ILE A 316 2.24 -11.99 7.86
N CYS A 317 0.94 -12.16 7.64
CA CYS A 317 0.22 -13.41 7.90
C CYS A 317 0.73 -14.58 7.02
N GLY A 318 1.35 -14.27 5.88
CA GLY A 318 1.96 -15.24 5.00
C GLY A 318 3.39 -15.62 5.37
N LEU A 319 4.19 -14.73 5.95
CA LEU A 319 5.59 -14.99 6.35
C LEU A 319 5.69 -15.92 7.56
#